data_AF-A0A8S4GL50-F1
#
_entry.id   AF-A0A8S4GL50-F1
#
_cell.length_a   1.000
_cell.length_b   1.000
_cell.length_c   1.000
_cell.angle_alpha   90.00
_cell.angle_beta   90.00
_cell.angle_gamma   90.00
#
_symmetry.space_group_name_H-M   'P 1'
#
loop_
_entity.id
_entity.type
_entity.pdbx_description
1 polymer ?
#
loop_
_entity_poly.entity_id
_entity_poly.type
_entity_poly.pdbx_seq_one_letter_code
_entity_poly.pdbx_strand_id
1 'polypeptide(L)'
;MSSEKTDALRKKHKDNMVWIPRRCEAAGCDAREGLRKCTQCTCVMYCSKECQKSDWERHREECKHISKLGVLGIPFADAEMLARQPLRTAATQQRPAPADTRPRECGICGSAGPLARTPCCGEWVCDRQEHYVPGSYSRAFCDRSHRRYSVCGNHWELGHAGDWRTCEECRRRWADPDRPRDWHTTNGYCFVPALEEWYPRGQMLTLLCYSWCDNRIFDGFENCADHGENAEGEQRIICRGCADHFPGGVRLVVPSDNGPGRAWPA
;
A
#
# COMPACT_ATOMS: atom_id res chain seq x y z
N MET A 1 13.94 13.49 8.00
CA MET A 1 14.25 12.25 8.75
C MET A 1 15.26 11.49 7.92
N SER A 2 16.33 10.92 8.50
CA SER A 2 17.31 10.16 7.70
C SER A 2 16.68 8.87 7.15
N SER A 3 17.18 8.39 6.01
CA SER A 3 16.72 7.15 5.37
C SER A 3 16.72 5.95 6.32
N GLU A 4 17.75 5.83 7.15
CA GLU A 4 17.90 4.74 8.13
C GLU A 4 16.78 4.72 9.17
N LYS A 5 16.39 5.90 9.69
CA LYS A 5 15.29 6.01 10.65
C LYS A 5 13.95 5.64 10.02
N THR A 6 13.73 6.06 8.78
CA THR A 6 12.55 5.68 7.99
C THR A 6 12.47 4.16 7.83
N ASP A 7 13.58 3.51 7.49
CA ASP A 7 13.64 2.07 7.31
C ASP A 7 13.42 1.30 8.60
N ALA A 8 14.04 1.72 9.70
CA ALA A 8 13.84 1.11 11.01
C ALA A 8 12.37 1.19 11.45
N LEU A 9 11.72 2.34 11.24
CA LEU A 9 10.29 2.52 11.53
C LEU A 9 9.42 1.62 10.66
N ARG A 10 9.65 1.58 9.35
CA ARG A 10 8.89 0.69 8.45
C ARG A 10 9.04 -0.76 8.88
N LYS A 11 10.26 -1.23 9.15
CA LYS A 11 10.50 -2.63 9.57
C LYS A 11 9.75 -2.97 10.84
N LYS A 12 9.82 -2.08 11.84
CA LYS A 12 9.13 -2.23 13.12
C LYS A 12 7.61 -2.26 12.98
N HIS A 13 7.05 -1.44 12.08
CA HIS A 13 5.61 -1.24 11.94
C HIS A 13 5.05 -1.84 10.64
N LYS A 14 5.71 -2.83 10.02
CA LYS A 14 5.39 -3.32 8.68
C LYS A 14 3.91 -3.69 8.46
N ASP A 15 3.25 -4.17 9.52
CA ASP A 15 1.85 -4.62 9.49
C ASP A 15 0.86 -3.47 9.77
N ASN A 16 1.33 -2.36 10.36
CA ASN A 16 0.51 -1.27 10.88
C ASN A 16 1.03 0.12 10.44
N MET A 17 1.42 0.26 9.18
CA MET A 17 1.93 1.51 8.64
C MET A 17 1.48 1.78 7.21
N VAL A 18 1.40 3.06 6.84
CA VAL A 18 1.27 3.52 5.45
C VAL A 18 2.24 4.64 5.11
N TRP A 19 2.74 4.62 3.89
CA TRP A 19 3.55 5.66 3.28
C TRP A 19 2.66 6.86 2.95
N ILE A 20 3.08 8.05 3.38
CA ILE A 20 2.35 9.29 3.14
C ILE A 20 3.25 10.32 2.43
N PRO A 21 2.78 11.00 1.37
CA PRO A 21 3.55 12.07 0.73
C PRO A 21 3.95 13.15 1.72
N ARG A 22 5.22 13.55 1.70
CA ARG A 22 5.74 14.63 2.53
C ARG A 22 5.43 16.00 1.90
N ARG A 23 4.17 16.39 2.00
CA ARG A 23 3.61 17.65 1.49
C ARG A 23 2.40 18.07 2.33
N CYS A 24 1.93 19.31 2.18
CA CYS A 24 0.68 19.76 2.79
C CYS A 24 -0.55 19.14 2.10
N GLU A 25 -1.47 18.50 2.80
CA GLU A 25 -2.61 17.82 2.14
C GLU A 25 -3.76 18.78 1.76
N ALA A 26 -3.70 20.04 2.19
CA ALA A 26 -4.69 21.04 1.81
C ALA A 26 -4.66 21.32 0.30
N ALA A 27 -5.85 21.40 -0.30
CA ALA A 27 -6.01 21.73 -1.71
C ALA A 27 -5.34 23.07 -2.06
N GLY A 28 -4.59 23.10 -3.16
CA GLY A 28 -3.88 24.30 -3.64
C GLY A 28 -2.64 24.71 -2.84
N CYS A 29 -2.17 23.91 -1.88
CA CYS A 29 -0.97 24.22 -1.10
C CYS A 29 0.22 23.33 -1.47
N ASP A 30 1.30 23.93 -1.97
CA ASP A 30 2.51 23.20 -2.38
C ASP A 30 3.65 23.19 -1.34
N ALA A 31 3.33 23.56 -0.10
CA ALA A 31 4.31 23.54 0.98
C ALA A 31 4.86 22.11 1.22
N ARG A 32 6.20 22.00 1.25
CA ARG A 32 6.96 20.76 1.54
C ARG A 32 7.76 20.83 2.84
N GLU A 33 7.84 22.00 3.45
CA GLU A 33 8.58 22.28 4.67
C GLU A 33 7.65 22.77 5.78
N GLY A 34 8.14 22.76 7.03
CA GLY A 34 7.35 23.16 8.20
C GLY A 34 6.14 22.26 8.48
N LEU A 35 6.08 21.09 7.84
CA LEU A 35 4.93 20.19 7.89
C LEU A 35 4.79 19.52 9.25
N ARG A 36 3.56 19.43 9.72
CA ARG A 36 3.18 18.70 10.94
C ARG A 36 2.17 17.63 10.56
N LYS A 37 2.37 16.42 11.09
CA LYS A 37 1.37 15.35 10.98
C LYS A 37 0.12 15.74 11.75
N CYS A 38 -1.04 15.35 11.26
CA CYS A 38 -2.24 15.30 12.09
C CYS A 38 -1.95 14.40 13.30
N THR A 39 -2.12 14.92 14.51
CA THR A 39 -1.72 14.23 15.74
C THR A 39 -2.63 13.05 16.08
N GLN A 40 -3.85 13.01 15.52
CA GLN A 40 -4.81 11.94 15.77
C GLN A 40 -4.57 10.73 14.88
N CYS A 41 -4.58 10.90 13.54
CA CYS A 41 -4.42 9.76 12.63
C CYS A 41 -2.98 9.52 12.16
N THR A 42 -2.12 10.55 12.23
CA THR A 42 -0.74 10.55 11.70
C THR A 42 -0.57 10.36 10.19
N CYS A 43 -1.65 10.17 9.43
CA CYS A 43 -1.63 9.77 8.01
C CYS A 43 -1.74 10.93 7.00
N VAL A 44 -1.81 12.18 7.48
CA VAL A 44 -1.80 13.39 6.63
C VAL A 44 -0.91 14.45 7.29
N MET A 45 -0.42 15.39 6.49
CA MET A 45 0.47 16.47 6.93
C MET A 45 -0.04 17.83 6.49
N TYR A 46 0.20 18.86 7.30
CA TYR A 46 -0.16 20.25 6.99
C TYR A 46 0.97 21.20 7.37
N CYS A 47 1.18 22.26 6.59
CA CYS A 47 2.15 23.31 6.94
C CYS A 47 1.66 24.24 8.06
N SER A 48 0.33 24.36 8.22
CA SER A 48 -0.28 25.26 9.20
C SER A 48 -1.63 24.75 9.72
N LYS A 49 -2.13 25.38 10.79
CA LYS A 49 -3.46 25.06 11.34
C LYS A 49 -4.58 25.49 10.39
N GLU A 50 -4.35 26.53 9.59
CA GLU A 50 -5.29 27.04 8.59
C GLU A 50 -5.49 25.99 7.48
N CYS A 51 -4.39 25.42 6.97
CA CYS A 51 -4.45 24.31 6.00
C CYS A 51 -5.11 23.06 6.59
N GLN A 52 -4.85 22.74 7.86
CA GLN A 52 -5.54 21.64 8.54
C GLN A 52 -7.05 21.90 8.66
N LYS A 53 -7.47 23.13 8.99
CA LYS A 53 -8.87 23.52 9.12
C LYS A 53 -9.60 23.52 7.77
N SER A 54 -8.97 24.01 6.70
CA SER A 54 -9.57 24.01 5.36
C SER A 54 -9.81 22.59 4.85
N ASP A 55 -8.98 21.64 5.27
CA ASP A 55 -9.08 20.23 4.87
C ASP A 55 -10.02 19.40 5.77
N TRP A 56 -10.47 19.98 6.90
CA TRP A 56 -11.13 19.25 7.98
C TRP A 56 -12.45 18.62 7.55
N GLU A 57 -13.22 19.28 6.68
CA GLU A 57 -14.52 18.77 6.24
C GLU A 57 -14.42 17.36 5.66
N ARG A 58 -13.43 17.16 4.79
CA ARG A 58 -13.12 15.86 4.21
C ARG A 58 -12.40 14.96 5.21
N HIS A 59 -11.36 15.47 5.85
CA HIS A 59 -10.44 14.67 6.67
C HIS A 59 -11.08 14.07 7.94
N ARG A 60 -12.03 14.76 8.57
CA ARG A 60 -12.55 14.43 9.91
C ARG A 60 -13.10 13.00 10.04
N GLU A 61 -13.81 12.52 9.02
CA GLU A 61 -14.49 11.21 9.08
C GLU A 61 -13.49 10.08 9.04
N GLU A 62 -12.53 10.19 8.12
CA GLU A 62 -11.41 9.27 8.02
C GLU A 62 -10.49 9.34 9.24
N CYS A 63 -10.20 10.54 9.74
CA CYS A 63 -9.30 10.75 10.88
C CYS A 63 -9.74 9.95 12.10
N LYS A 64 -11.04 10.03 12.44
CA LYS A 64 -11.64 9.29 13.55
C LYS A 64 -11.52 7.78 13.34
N HIS A 65 -11.74 7.28 12.13
CA HIS A 65 -11.60 5.85 11.82
C HIS A 65 -10.15 5.39 12.00
N ILE A 66 -9.23 6.02 11.30
CA ILE A 66 -7.80 5.66 11.30
C ILE A 66 -7.18 5.75 12.69
N SER A 67 -7.55 6.76 13.49
CA SER A 67 -7.02 6.94 14.86
C SER A 67 -7.26 5.72 15.76
N LYS A 68 -8.30 4.91 15.49
CA LYS A 68 -8.63 3.70 16.24
C LYS A 68 -7.86 2.46 15.78
N LEU A 69 -7.29 2.51 14.57
CA LEU A 69 -6.61 1.38 13.93
C LEU A 69 -5.12 1.29 14.29
N GLY A 70 -4.55 2.31 14.93
CA GLY A 70 -3.12 2.33 15.30
C GLY A 70 -2.18 2.40 14.09
N VAL A 71 -2.65 2.89 12.95
CA VAL A 71 -1.85 3.04 11.72
C VAL A 71 -0.80 4.14 11.90
N LEU A 72 0.45 3.83 11.55
CA LEU A 72 1.54 4.80 11.52
C LEU A 72 1.74 5.37 10.11
N GLY A 73 1.54 6.69 9.95
CA GLY A 73 1.95 7.42 8.75
C GLY A 73 3.46 7.70 8.71
N ILE A 74 4.16 7.13 7.74
CA ILE A 74 5.60 7.36 7.48
C ILE A 74 5.78 8.28 6.26
N PRO A 75 6.30 9.51 6.43
CA PRO A 75 6.45 10.44 5.32
C PRO A 75 7.56 10.07 4.33
N PHE A 76 7.27 10.10 3.03
CA PHE A 76 8.26 9.91 1.96
C PHE A 76 8.31 11.10 1.00
N ALA A 77 9.43 11.21 0.27
CA ALA A 77 9.55 12.09 -0.89
C ALA A 77 10.11 11.28 -2.06
N ASP A 78 9.63 11.54 -3.28
CA ASP A 78 10.02 10.78 -4.47
C ASP A 78 11.52 10.75 -4.67
N ALA A 79 12.21 11.88 -4.49
CA ALA A 79 13.67 11.97 -4.61
C ALA A 79 14.40 10.97 -3.68
N GLU A 80 13.91 10.78 -2.44
CA GLU A 80 14.50 9.83 -1.50
C GLU A 80 14.20 8.38 -1.90
N MET A 81 12.97 8.10 -2.33
CA MET A 81 12.55 6.77 -2.75
C MET A 81 13.25 6.34 -4.06
N LEU A 82 13.48 7.28 -4.98
CA LEU A 82 14.22 7.08 -6.22
C LEU A 82 15.73 6.94 -5.99
N ALA A 83 16.30 7.67 -5.03
CA ALA A 83 17.69 7.46 -4.62
C ALA A 83 17.90 6.06 -4.02
N ARG A 84 16.91 5.55 -3.28
CA ARG A 84 16.93 4.19 -2.73
C ARG A 84 16.75 3.12 -3.82
N GLN A 85 15.71 3.27 -4.64
CA GLN A 85 15.39 2.33 -5.71
C GLN A 85 15.09 3.11 -7.01
N PRO A 86 16.11 3.33 -7.86
CA PRO A 86 15.93 3.99 -9.14
C PRO A 86 14.91 3.28 -10.02
N LEU A 87 14.28 4.03 -10.93
CA LEU A 87 13.35 3.44 -11.89
C LEU A 87 14.07 2.45 -12.80
N ARG A 88 13.46 1.27 -12.96
CA ARG A 88 13.95 0.23 -13.87
C ARG A 88 13.53 0.53 -15.30
N THR A 89 14.48 0.53 -16.22
CA THR A 89 14.19 0.53 -17.66
C THR A 89 14.31 -0.87 -18.23
N ALA A 90 13.72 -1.12 -19.40
CA ALA A 90 13.92 -2.39 -20.13
C ALA A 90 15.42 -2.72 -20.33
N ALA A 91 16.26 -1.69 -20.55
CA ALA A 91 17.71 -1.85 -20.65
C ALA A 91 18.39 -2.21 -19.32
N THR A 92 17.86 -1.73 -18.18
CA THR A 92 18.42 -2.04 -16.85
C THR A 92 18.07 -3.46 -16.39
N GLN A 93 16.97 -4.05 -16.88
CA GLN A 93 16.56 -5.42 -16.55
C GLN A 93 17.50 -6.50 -17.13
N GLN A 94 18.26 -6.17 -18.19
CA GLN A 94 19.16 -7.10 -18.89
C GLN A 94 20.61 -7.04 -18.40
N ARG A 95 20.98 -6.05 -17.57
CA ARG A 95 22.35 -5.92 -17.06
C ARG A 95 22.56 -6.83 -15.86
N PRO A 96 23.72 -7.49 -15.73
CA PRO A 96 24.05 -8.21 -14.51
C PRO A 96 23.98 -7.24 -13.33
N ALA A 97 23.25 -7.62 -12.28
CA ALA A 97 23.12 -6.80 -11.10
C ALA A 97 24.52 -6.53 -10.51
N PRO A 98 24.82 -5.29 -10.08
CA PRO A 98 26.07 -5.01 -9.40
C PRO A 98 26.22 -5.90 -8.16
N ALA A 99 27.46 -6.05 -7.69
CA ALA A 99 27.74 -6.74 -6.43
C ALA A 99 26.88 -6.13 -5.32
N ASP A 100 26.12 -6.98 -4.62
CA ASP A 100 25.15 -6.54 -3.64
C ASP A 100 25.84 -6.30 -2.30
N THR A 101 25.98 -5.02 -1.95
CA THR A 101 26.62 -4.57 -0.71
C THR A 101 25.63 -4.35 0.42
N ARG A 102 24.34 -4.67 0.24
CA ARG A 102 23.31 -4.46 1.28
C ARG A 102 23.53 -5.41 2.46
N PRO A 103 23.15 -5.00 3.68
CA PRO A 103 23.17 -5.88 4.84
C PRO A 103 22.37 -7.16 4.57
N ARG A 104 22.92 -8.30 4.97
CA ARG A 104 22.28 -9.61 4.81
C ARG A 104 21.20 -9.82 5.89
N GLU A 105 20.16 -9.02 5.82
CA GLU A 105 18.96 -9.08 6.66
C GLU A 105 17.69 -8.91 5.82
N CYS A 106 16.54 -9.33 6.35
CA CYS A 106 15.27 -9.10 5.68
C CYS A 106 14.96 -7.60 5.69
N GLY A 107 14.83 -7.00 4.51
CA GLY A 107 14.52 -5.58 4.40
C GLY A 107 13.09 -5.22 4.81
N ILE A 108 12.22 -6.19 5.13
CA ILE A 108 10.84 -5.96 5.63
C ILE A 108 10.73 -6.09 7.15
N CYS A 109 11.39 -7.07 7.78
CA CYS A 109 11.27 -7.28 9.23
C CYS A 109 12.59 -7.15 10.00
N GLY A 110 13.72 -6.98 9.30
CA GLY A 110 15.06 -6.84 9.90
C GLY A 110 15.70 -8.16 10.37
N SER A 111 15.06 -9.32 10.19
CA SER A 111 15.61 -10.59 10.67
C SER A 111 16.76 -11.09 9.80
N ALA A 112 17.81 -11.64 10.41
CA ALA A 112 18.97 -12.24 9.74
C ALA A 112 18.81 -13.76 9.45
N GLY A 113 17.58 -14.22 9.19
CA GLY A 113 17.26 -15.64 8.99
C GLY A 113 17.66 -16.17 7.60
N PRO A 114 17.12 -17.31 7.16
CA PRO A 114 17.16 -17.70 5.75
C PRO A 114 16.53 -16.59 4.89
N LEU A 115 17.31 -16.06 3.95
CA LEU A 115 16.91 -14.97 3.07
C LEU A 115 16.94 -15.43 1.62
N ALA A 116 15.93 -15.03 0.87
CA ALA A 116 15.93 -15.07 -0.59
C ALA A 116 15.90 -13.65 -1.15
N ARG A 117 16.31 -13.52 -2.42
CA ARG A 117 16.10 -12.29 -3.18
C ARG A 117 14.73 -12.31 -3.84
N THR A 118 14.03 -11.19 -3.73
CA THR A 118 12.79 -11.02 -4.49
C THR A 118 13.10 -10.96 -5.99
N PRO A 119 12.35 -11.66 -6.85
CA PRO A 119 12.58 -11.60 -8.29
C PRO A 119 12.15 -10.24 -8.88
N CYS A 120 11.18 -9.57 -8.25
CA CYS A 120 10.62 -8.30 -8.69
C CYS A 120 11.56 -7.10 -8.46
N CYS A 121 12.11 -6.94 -7.25
CA CYS A 121 12.93 -5.79 -6.86
C CYS A 121 14.34 -6.14 -6.38
N GLY A 122 14.69 -7.42 -6.27
CA GLY A 122 16.02 -7.88 -5.87
C GLY A 122 16.35 -7.64 -4.41
N GLU A 123 15.38 -7.28 -3.57
CA GLU A 123 15.57 -7.05 -2.13
C GLU A 123 15.65 -8.37 -1.37
N TRP A 124 16.34 -8.35 -0.22
CA TRP A 124 16.41 -9.52 0.67
C TRP A 124 15.14 -9.62 1.53
N VAL A 125 14.51 -10.78 1.52
CA VAL A 125 13.32 -11.09 2.32
C VAL A 125 13.44 -12.44 3.01
N CYS A 126 12.78 -12.61 4.15
CA CYS A 126 12.68 -13.93 4.79
C CYS A 126 11.99 -14.91 3.85
N ASP A 127 12.64 -16.05 3.60
CA ASP A 127 12.12 -17.13 2.76
C ASP A 127 11.75 -18.33 3.63
N ARG A 128 10.47 -18.37 4.01
CA ARG A 128 9.88 -19.37 4.93
C ARG A 128 8.44 -19.71 4.54
N GLN A 129 8.14 -19.70 3.25
CA GLN A 129 6.78 -19.86 2.74
C GLN A 129 6.22 -21.27 3.00
N GLU A 130 7.07 -22.26 3.16
CA GLU A 130 6.72 -23.65 3.49
C GLU A 130 5.93 -23.78 4.80
N HIS A 131 6.02 -22.78 5.68
CA HIS A 131 5.27 -22.74 6.94
C HIS A 131 3.90 -22.03 6.82
N TYR A 132 3.55 -21.52 5.63
CA TYR A 132 2.27 -20.86 5.42
C TYR A 132 1.15 -21.90 5.33
N VAL A 133 0.09 -21.67 6.12
CA VAL A 133 -1.15 -22.45 6.05
C VAL A 133 -2.10 -21.78 5.06
N PRO A 134 -2.49 -22.43 3.95
CA PRO A 134 -3.52 -21.92 3.04
C PRO A 134 -4.80 -21.49 3.77
N GLY A 135 -5.40 -20.38 3.34
CA GLY A 135 -6.59 -19.81 3.99
C GLY A 135 -6.35 -19.08 5.32
N SER A 136 -5.14 -19.07 5.89
CA SER A 136 -4.86 -18.35 7.14
C SER A 136 -4.77 -16.82 6.98
N TYR A 137 -4.57 -16.33 5.75
CA TYR A 137 -4.31 -14.92 5.43
C TYR A 137 -3.15 -14.28 6.22
N SER A 138 -2.26 -15.10 6.79
CA SER A 138 -1.14 -14.63 7.61
C SER A 138 -0.18 -13.76 6.80
N ARG A 139 0.23 -12.64 7.42
CA ARG A 139 1.20 -11.68 6.90
C ARG A 139 2.61 -11.85 7.50
N ALA A 140 2.84 -12.94 8.24
CA ALA A 140 4.12 -13.22 8.90
C ALA A 140 5.25 -13.55 7.89
N PHE A 141 4.90 -13.93 6.66
CA PHE A 141 5.82 -14.43 5.65
C PHE A 141 6.21 -13.30 4.69
N CYS A 142 7.37 -12.67 4.92
CA CYS A 142 7.75 -11.43 4.24
C CYS A 142 7.85 -11.56 2.71
N ASP A 143 8.39 -12.66 2.18
CA ASP A 143 8.40 -12.88 0.72
C ASP A 143 6.97 -12.92 0.15
N ARG A 144 6.12 -13.81 0.70
CA ARG A 144 4.72 -13.95 0.30
C ARG A 144 3.96 -12.63 0.44
N SER A 145 4.10 -11.94 1.57
CA SER A 145 3.42 -10.67 1.81
C SER A 145 3.89 -9.60 0.84
N HIS A 146 5.19 -9.49 0.56
CA HIS A 146 5.70 -8.56 -0.44
C HIS A 146 5.14 -8.86 -1.82
N ARG A 147 5.22 -10.12 -2.24
CA ARG A 147 4.74 -10.59 -3.54
C ARG A 147 3.25 -10.33 -3.72
N ARG A 148 2.43 -10.66 -2.71
CA ARG A 148 0.96 -10.55 -2.76
C ARG A 148 0.43 -9.14 -2.55
N TYR A 149 1.06 -8.36 -1.66
CA TYR A 149 0.50 -7.10 -1.16
C TYR A 149 1.24 -5.86 -1.67
N SER A 150 2.13 -5.99 -2.66
CA SER A 150 2.76 -4.82 -3.28
C SER A 150 2.52 -4.81 -4.79
N VAL A 151 2.35 -3.61 -5.35
CA VAL A 151 2.27 -3.43 -6.80
C VAL A 151 3.55 -3.90 -7.49
N CYS A 152 4.71 -3.73 -6.85
CA CYS A 152 5.98 -4.27 -7.34
C CYS A 152 5.95 -5.79 -7.55
N GLY A 153 5.44 -6.53 -6.56
CA GLY A 153 5.27 -7.98 -6.64
C GLY A 153 4.28 -8.37 -7.74
N ASN A 154 3.10 -7.74 -7.75
CA ASN A 154 2.05 -8.03 -8.72
C ASN A 154 2.45 -7.71 -10.17
N HIS A 155 3.15 -6.59 -10.40
CA HIS A 155 3.71 -6.20 -11.69
C HIS A 155 4.63 -7.28 -12.27
N TRP A 156 5.49 -7.86 -11.43
CA TRP A 156 6.38 -8.93 -11.85
C TRP A 156 5.63 -10.23 -12.16
N GLU A 157 4.65 -10.61 -11.34
CA GLU A 157 3.84 -11.81 -11.60
C GLU A 157 3.05 -11.73 -12.90
N LEU A 158 2.61 -10.52 -13.26
CA LEU A 158 1.92 -10.24 -14.50
C LEU A 158 2.84 -10.15 -15.72
N GLY A 159 4.16 -10.15 -15.53
CA GLY A 159 5.12 -10.08 -16.62
C GLY A 159 5.16 -8.73 -17.33
N HIS A 160 4.73 -7.65 -16.66
CA HIS A 160 4.78 -6.31 -17.23
C HIS A 160 6.22 -5.84 -17.44
N ALA A 161 6.47 -5.14 -18.54
CA ALA A 161 7.78 -4.56 -18.84
C ALA A 161 8.02 -3.27 -18.02
N GLY A 162 9.30 -2.90 -17.85
CA GLY A 162 9.70 -1.64 -17.20
C GLY A 162 9.51 -1.61 -15.68
N ASP A 163 9.46 -0.39 -15.12
CA ASP A 163 9.19 -0.15 -13.70
C ASP A 163 7.69 -0.04 -13.43
N TRP A 164 7.24 -0.68 -12.36
CA TRP A 164 5.84 -0.67 -11.95
C TRP A 164 5.31 0.74 -11.62
N ARG A 165 6.19 1.67 -11.18
CA ARG A 165 5.82 3.06 -10.86
C ARG A 165 5.49 3.91 -12.08
N THR A 166 5.95 3.49 -13.26
CA THR A 166 5.69 4.16 -14.54
C THR A 166 4.86 3.30 -15.49
N CYS A 167 4.39 2.13 -15.04
CA CYS A 167 3.57 1.22 -15.83
C CYS A 167 2.14 1.75 -15.89
N GLU A 168 1.66 2.09 -17.09
CA GLU A 168 0.31 2.63 -17.30
C GLU A 168 -0.79 1.64 -16.87
N GLU A 169 -0.59 0.35 -17.12
CA GLU A 169 -1.52 -0.70 -16.70
C GLU A 169 -1.62 -0.79 -15.17
N CYS A 170 -0.50 -0.70 -14.46
CA CYS A 170 -0.49 -0.63 -13.00
C CYS A 170 -1.12 0.68 -12.50
N ARG A 171 -0.81 1.82 -13.12
CA ARG A 171 -1.37 3.12 -12.73
C ARG A 171 -2.90 3.12 -12.86
N ARG A 172 -3.44 2.64 -13.98
CA ARG A 172 -4.89 2.55 -14.21
C ARG A 172 -5.60 1.72 -13.14
N ARG A 173 -4.93 0.67 -12.66
CA ARG A 173 -5.49 -0.27 -11.69
C ARG A 173 -5.41 0.22 -10.25
N TRP A 174 -4.29 0.84 -9.88
CA TRP A 174 -3.95 1.11 -8.48
C TRP A 174 -3.93 2.59 -8.11
N ALA A 175 -4.07 3.50 -9.08
CA ALA A 175 -4.02 4.96 -8.90
C ALA A 175 -5.25 5.65 -9.50
N ASP A 176 -6.43 5.05 -9.32
CA ASP A 176 -7.71 5.66 -9.66
C ASP A 176 -7.96 6.87 -8.73
N PRO A 177 -8.03 8.11 -9.27
CA PRO A 177 -8.20 9.32 -8.47
C PRO A 177 -9.55 9.39 -7.76
N ASP A 178 -10.55 8.67 -8.26
CA ASP A 178 -11.91 8.65 -7.70
C ASP A 178 -12.07 7.58 -6.60
N ARG A 179 -11.04 6.74 -6.40
CA ARG A 179 -10.99 5.74 -5.33
C ARG A 179 -10.13 6.20 -4.17
N PRO A 180 -10.28 5.59 -2.98
CA PRO A 180 -9.29 5.73 -1.94
C PRO A 180 -7.91 5.30 -2.44
N ARG A 181 -6.88 5.89 -1.85
CA ARG A 181 -5.50 5.51 -2.11
C ARG A 181 -5.32 4.04 -1.78
N ASP A 182 -4.82 3.30 -2.76
CA ASP A 182 -4.69 1.87 -2.60
C ASP A 182 -3.58 1.49 -1.60
N TRP A 183 -3.95 0.69 -0.61
CA TRP A 183 -3.05 0.19 0.42
C TRP A 183 -1.86 -0.61 -0.15
N HIS A 184 -2.02 -1.30 -1.29
CA HIS A 184 -0.97 -2.06 -1.99
C HIS A 184 0.16 -1.19 -2.53
N THR A 185 -0.06 0.13 -2.63
CA THR A 185 0.97 1.09 -3.04
C THR A 185 1.68 1.75 -1.86
N THR A 186 1.18 1.58 -0.62
CA THR A 186 1.61 2.37 0.54
C THR A 186 1.97 1.56 1.78
N ASN A 187 1.66 0.27 1.86
CA ASN A 187 1.89 -0.50 3.09
C ASN A 187 3.38 -0.79 3.38
N GLY A 188 3.63 -1.35 4.56
CA GLY A 188 4.99 -1.64 5.04
C GLY A 188 5.72 -2.79 4.32
N TYR A 189 5.03 -3.59 3.51
CA TYR A 189 5.65 -4.60 2.62
C TYR A 189 6.22 -3.96 1.35
N CYS A 190 5.86 -2.70 1.06
CA CYS A 190 6.47 -1.93 -0.02
C CYS A 190 7.79 -1.33 0.46
N PHE A 191 8.91 -1.70 -0.19
CA PHE A 191 10.23 -1.11 0.07
C PHE A 191 10.27 0.38 -0.29
N VAL A 192 9.54 0.75 -1.34
CA VAL A 192 9.23 2.11 -1.74
C VAL A 192 7.74 2.18 -2.13
N PRO A 193 7.05 3.30 -1.84
CA PRO A 193 5.68 3.51 -2.30
C PRO A 193 5.62 3.85 -3.78
N ALA A 194 4.41 4.04 -4.32
CA ALA A 194 4.26 4.63 -5.64
C ALA A 194 4.71 6.10 -5.63
N LEU A 195 4.87 6.66 -6.83
CA LEU A 195 5.22 8.07 -6.99
C LEU A 195 4.12 8.97 -6.42
N GLU A 196 4.51 10.15 -5.94
CA GLU A 196 3.60 11.12 -5.35
C GLU A 196 2.40 11.46 -6.27
N GLU A 197 2.62 11.43 -7.59
CA GLU A 197 1.59 11.67 -8.61
C GLU A 197 0.44 10.64 -8.63
N TRP A 198 0.62 9.46 -8.03
CA TRP A 198 -0.44 8.45 -7.87
C TRP A 198 -1.42 8.83 -6.76
N TYR A 199 -1.08 9.86 -5.97
CA TYR A 199 -1.79 10.27 -4.77
C TYR A 199 -2.26 11.71 -4.90
N PRO A 200 -3.36 11.98 -5.64
CA PRO A 200 -3.93 13.32 -5.71
C PRO A 200 -4.24 13.85 -4.30
N ARG A 201 -4.15 15.18 -4.13
CA ARG A 201 -4.46 15.79 -2.84
C ARG A 201 -5.91 15.55 -2.49
N GLY A 202 -6.12 15.11 -1.26
CA GLY A 202 -7.43 14.86 -0.71
C GLY A 202 -8.04 13.50 -1.01
N GLN A 203 -7.29 12.62 -1.66
CA GLN A 203 -7.66 11.22 -1.70
C GLN A 203 -7.67 10.64 -0.27
N MET A 204 -8.75 9.97 0.10
CA MET A 204 -8.87 9.24 1.37
C MET A 204 -8.09 7.92 1.32
N LEU A 205 -7.73 7.35 2.46
CA LEU A 205 -7.27 5.97 2.65
C LEU A 205 -8.44 5.00 2.88
N THR A 206 -9.60 5.52 3.26
CA THR A 206 -10.77 4.77 3.72
C THR A 206 -11.99 5.11 2.88
N LEU A 207 -12.91 4.15 2.78
CA LEU A 207 -14.17 4.25 2.06
C LEU A 207 -15.34 3.83 2.94
N LEU A 208 -16.54 4.18 2.51
CA LEU A 208 -17.76 3.64 3.10
C LEU A 208 -18.01 2.23 2.58
N CYS A 209 -18.58 1.38 3.45
CA CYS A 209 -19.20 0.13 3.06
C CYS A 209 -20.24 0.42 1.98
N TYR A 210 -20.21 -0.33 0.88
CA TYR A 210 -21.15 -0.14 -0.21
C TYR A 210 -22.58 -0.63 0.11
N SER A 211 -22.76 -1.35 1.21
CA SER A 211 -24.06 -1.87 1.61
C SER A 211 -24.90 -0.82 2.35
N TRP A 212 -25.89 -1.25 3.11
CA TRP A 212 -26.85 -0.41 3.85
C TRP A 212 -26.30 0.19 5.15
N CYS A 213 -25.02 0.01 5.47
CA CYS A 213 -24.43 0.49 6.72
C CYS A 213 -23.43 1.62 6.49
N ASP A 214 -23.27 2.47 7.49
CA ASP A 214 -22.36 3.62 7.44
C ASP A 214 -20.93 3.27 7.91
N ASN A 215 -20.55 1.99 7.90
CA ASN A 215 -19.23 1.58 8.34
C ASN A 215 -18.15 2.09 7.37
N ARG A 216 -17.08 2.68 7.91
CA ARG A 216 -15.86 2.93 7.15
C ARG A 216 -14.95 1.72 7.15
N ILE A 217 -14.24 1.55 6.05
CA ILE A 217 -13.33 0.44 5.78
C ILE A 217 -12.01 1.02 5.27
N PHE A 218 -10.91 0.59 5.88
CA PHE A 218 -9.57 0.73 5.33
C PHE A 218 -9.22 -0.58 4.60
N ASP A 219 -9.57 -0.62 3.32
CA ASP A 219 -9.39 -1.80 2.48
C ASP A 219 -7.90 -2.18 2.38
N GLY A 220 -7.64 -3.49 2.34
CA GLY A 220 -6.31 -4.07 2.46
C GLY A 220 -5.69 -3.99 3.86
N PHE A 221 -5.94 -2.93 4.66
CA PHE A 221 -5.39 -2.79 6.01
C PHE A 221 -6.11 -3.69 7.01
N GLU A 222 -7.42 -3.47 7.19
CA GLU A 222 -8.24 -4.14 8.22
C GLU A 222 -8.55 -5.60 7.88
N ASN A 223 -8.38 -6.01 6.61
CA ASN A 223 -8.70 -7.36 6.12
C ASN A 223 -10.12 -7.80 6.52
N CYS A 224 -11.04 -6.85 6.58
CA CYS A 224 -12.42 -6.99 7.06
C CYS A 224 -13.44 -6.76 5.96
N ALA A 225 -12.98 -6.73 4.71
CA ALA A 225 -13.77 -6.36 3.56
C ALA A 225 -13.85 -7.52 2.57
N ASP A 226 -15.04 -7.69 2.01
CA ASP A 226 -15.29 -8.60 0.92
C ASP A 226 -15.45 -7.80 -0.38
N HIS A 227 -14.88 -8.32 -1.47
CA HIS A 227 -14.92 -7.69 -2.78
C HIS A 227 -15.94 -8.40 -3.65
N GLY A 228 -16.80 -7.62 -4.30
CA GLY A 228 -17.77 -8.13 -5.25
C GLY A 228 -17.98 -7.17 -6.40
N GLU A 229 -18.63 -7.65 -7.45
CA GLU A 229 -18.97 -6.88 -8.63
C GLU A 229 -20.49 -6.71 -8.70
N ASN A 230 -20.98 -5.49 -8.92
CA ASN A 230 -22.41 -5.29 -9.20
C ASN A 230 -22.77 -5.70 -10.64
N ALA A 231 -24.05 -5.59 -11.01
CA ALA A 231 -24.52 -5.97 -12.34
C ALA A 231 -23.88 -5.14 -13.47
N GLU A 232 -23.34 -3.96 -13.13
CA GLU A 232 -22.70 -3.02 -14.02
C GLU A 232 -21.17 -3.21 -14.15
N GLY A 233 -20.58 -4.17 -13.44
CA GLY A 233 -19.14 -4.44 -13.50
C GLY A 233 -18.30 -3.62 -12.50
N GLU A 234 -18.93 -2.87 -11.60
CA GLU A 234 -18.23 -2.02 -10.64
C GLU A 234 -17.81 -2.83 -9.40
N GLN A 235 -16.52 -2.74 -9.07
CA GLN A 235 -15.96 -3.30 -7.85
C GLN A 235 -16.54 -2.59 -6.62
N ARG A 236 -17.22 -3.35 -5.75
CA ARG A 236 -17.83 -2.89 -4.50
C ARG A 236 -17.17 -3.57 -3.32
N ILE A 237 -16.93 -2.79 -2.27
CA ILE A 237 -16.30 -3.24 -1.04
C ILE A 237 -17.35 -3.17 0.06
N ILE A 238 -17.60 -4.30 0.71
CA ILE A 238 -18.56 -4.41 1.82
C ILE A 238 -17.84 -4.86 3.09
N CYS A 239 -18.28 -4.37 4.24
CA CYS A 239 -17.73 -4.83 5.52
C CYS A 239 -18.22 -6.26 5.79
N ARG A 240 -17.41 -7.05 6.52
CA ARG A 240 -17.73 -8.43 6.90
C ARG A 240 -19.12 -8.58 7.54
N GLY A 241 -19.48 -7.64 8.40
CA GLY A 241 -20.80 -7.61 9.02
C GLY A 241 -21.93 -7.57 8.00
N CYS A 242 -21.79 -6.84 6.89
CA CYS A 242 -22.77 -6.86 5.81
C CYS A 242 -22.65 -8.10 4.92
N ALA A 243 -21.44 -8.60 4.68
CA ALA A 243 -21.21 -9.79 3.86
C ALA A 243 -21.89 -11.03 4.45
N ASP A 244 -21.83 -11.21 5.77
CA ASP A 244 -22.45 -12.34 6.48
C ASP A 244 -23.99 -12.37 6.34
N HIS A 245 -24.64 -11.24 6.00
CA HIS A 245 -26.09 -11.16 5.78
C HIS A 245 -26.51 -11.49 4.34
N PHE A 246 -25.57 -11.69 3.41
CA PHE A 246 -25.84 -12.04 2.00
C PHE A 246 -25.30 -13.43 1.66
N PRO A 247 -26.01 -14.53 1.98
CA PRO A 247 -25.54 -15.89 1.66
C PRO A 247 -25.64 -16.27 0.16
N GLY A 248 -25.89 -15.33 -0.77
CA GLY A 248 -25.98 -15.67 -2.20
C GLY A 248 -26.32 -14.56 -3.20
N GLY A 249 -25.98 -13.29 -2.94
CA GLY A 249 -26.49 -12.16 -3.75
C GLY A 249 -25.45 -11.19 -4.32
N VAL A 250 -24.22 -11.21 -3.85
CA VAL A 250 -23.10 -10.53 -4.52
C VAL A 250 -22.24 -11.66 -5.10
N ARG A 251 -21.91 -11.63 -6.39
CA ARG A 251 -20.80 -12.44 -6.88
C ARG A 251 -19.56 -11.87 -6.20
N LEU A 252 -19.24 -12.44 -5.05
CA LEU A 252 -17.97 -12.27 -4.39
C LEU A 252 -16.94 -12.81 -5.37
N VAL A 253 -16.29 -11.93 -6.10
CA VAL A 253 -15.04 -12.30 -6.75
C VAL A 253 -14.02 -12.25 -5.63
N VAL A 254 -14.04 -13.28 -4.78
CA VAL A 254 -13.00 -13.45 -3.79
C VAL A 254 -11.72 -13.63 -4.60
N PRO A 255 -10.67 -12.82 -4.40
CA PRO A 255 -9.36 -13.06 -5.01
C PRO A 255 -8.68 -14.33 -4.44
N SER A 256 -9.43 -15.20 -3.76
CA SER A 256 -8.93 -16.35 -3.02
C SER A 256 -8.89 -17.65 -3.80
N ASP A 257 -9.42 -17.72 -5.03
CA ASP A 257 -9.31 -18.94 -5.85
C ASP A 257 -8.21 -18.88 -6.92
N ASN A 258 -7.48 -17.77 -6.98
CA ASN A 258 -6.30 -17.69 -7.84
C ASN A 258 -5.13 -18.36 -7.13
N GLY A 259 -4.95 -19.65 -7.44
CA GLY A 259 -3.68 -20.34 -7.27
C GLY A 259 -2.51 -19.55 -7.88
N PRO A 260 -1.26 -20.01 -7.69
CA PRO A 260 -0.08 -19.29 -8.18
C PRO A 260 -0.20 -19.05 -9.69
N GLY A 261 -0.47 -17.79 -10.10
CA GLY A 261 -0.44 -17.40 -11.52
C GLY A 261 -1.66 -16.69 -12.12
N ARG A 262 -2.66 -16.20 -11.36
CA ARG A 262 -3.65 -15.26 -11.92
C ARG A 262 -3.81 -14.01 -11.07
N ALA A 263 -3.47 -12.86 -11.66
CA ALA A 263 -3.67 -11.55 -11.04
C ALA A 263 -5.14 -11.31 -10.69
N TRP A 264 -5.40 -10.36 -9.78
CA TRP A 264 -6.77 -10.00 -9.47
C TRP A 264 -7.45 -9.42 -10.72
N PRO A 265 -8.77 -9.58 -10.89
CA PRO A 265 -9.48 -8.97 -12.01
C PRO A 265 -9.35 -7.44 -12.04
N ALA A 266 -9.54 -6.88 -13.23
CA ALA A 266 -9.33 -5.49 -13.59
C ALA A 266 -10.39 -4.54 -13.01
#